data_AF-A0A2M7PXF9-F1
#
_entry.id   AF-A0A2M7PXF9-F1
#
_cell.length_a   1.000
_cell.length_b   1.000
_cell.length_c   1.000
_cell.angle_alpha   90.00
_cell.angle_beta   90.00
_cell.angle_gamma   90.00
#
_symmetry.space_group_name_H-M   'P 1'
#
loop_
_entity.id
_entity.type
_entity.pdbx_description
1 polymer ?
#
loop_
_entity_poly.entity_id
_entity_poly.type
_entity_poly.pdbx_seq_one_letter_code
_entity_poly.pdbx_strand_id
1 'polypeptide(L)'
;MVKFVMHRLHSIAALTLVLMLGMPSSAFAAVQAQLDRATIYNNETTHLTITLSGGDDGEPDLAPLRQDFDILSQQQSSSYQWINGQNNSSKSWQLTLRPKRTGQLSIPSLQVGALRTARLLLQVEDANAALPGQPSAAEKQGLWMELSATPERALVQQQIIVSVKIYQAINLNQAQLSDLQADHAVVKAFDKDLNYQQSRNGRMWNVTERKFALFPQQHGDISLAPMQLDGNVQVQASGNRFFPSLQPIHVQSNALTLHVDGIPANWRGGDWLPATRVTLRESWPAQGSIKVGDPITRSIHLQADSALDSQLPDLTASSLSLLPPQLKAYPEKPALSTSLQGGNMQAIREEKLAIIASQPGHYSLPEIRLPWWNTTTKRIEYATLPARQFDVIAAAGNSSASQPTTGMTQTTPAPTTSPLQNSEKPADAGATTADWWQPLALIALTGWLCTLLALLYVLYLRPRLNNTTPARAKPATKKLKQQFTKAAAAHDAAASEIALLAYAHSQPATVDCHTLSSLAARVEEPLQSQLHQLEAARYAPDNNDWNGQALLAAFEQTAWPDVETGRASKKPALPPLYPD
;
A
#
# COMPACT_ATOMS: atom_id res chain seq x y z
N MET A 1 -29.09 37.46 84.01
CA MET A 1 -28.04 37.29 82.98
C MET A 1 -28.13 35.98 82.18
N VAL A 2 -28.75 34.90 82.69
CA VAL A 2 -28.80 33.57 82.01
C VAL A 2 -29.81 33.50 80.84
N LYS A 3 -30.95 34.20 80.91
CA LYS A 3 -31.98 34.17 79.84
C LYS A 3 -31.57 34.83 78.51
N PHE A 4 -30.62 35.78 78.53
CA PHE A 4 -30.16 36.46 77.32
C PHE A 4 -29.13 35.65 76.51
N VAL A 5 -28.42 34.72 77.15
CA VAL A 5 -27.41 33.86 76.50
C VAL A 5 -28.07 32.69 75.76
N MET A 6 -29.12 32.10 76.34
CA MET A 6 -29.85 31.00 75.67
C MET A 6 -30.56 31.46 74.39
N HIS A 7 -31.10 32.69 74.35
CA HIS A 7 -31.78 33.19 73.15
C HIS A 7 -30.80 33.43 71.98
N ARG A 8 -29.55 33.84 72.26
CA ARG A 8 -28.51 33.99 71.23
C ARG A 8 -27.95 32.66 70.74
N LEU A 9 -27.88 31.63 71.59
CA LEU A 9 -27.49 30.29 71.15
C LEU A 9 -28.54 29.65 70.21
N HIS A 10 -29.84 29.85 70.47
CA HIS A 10 -30.89 29.34 69.57
C HIS A 10 -30.92 30.09 68.23
N SER A 11 -30.64 31.38 68.21
CA SER A 11 -30.54 32.17 66.96
C SER A 11 -29.31 31.81 66.12
N ILE A 12 -28.17 31.50 66.75
CA ILE A 12 -26.96 31.07 66.03
C ILE A 12 -27.11 29.64 65.50
N ALA A 13 -27.74 28.74 66.26
CA ALA A 13 -28.03 27.37 65.81
C ALA A 13 -29.06 27.32 64.67
N ALA A 14 -30.05 28.22 64.66
CA ALA A 14 -31.00 28.35 63.56
C ALA A 14 -30.34 28.92 62.29
N LEU A 15 -29.40 29.86 62.44
CA LEU A 15 -28.68 30.46 61.31
C LEU A 15 -27.70 29.47 60.65
N THR A 16 -27.03 28.61 61.43
CA THR A 16 -26.16 27.55 60.89
C THR A 16 -26.95 26.42 60.24
N LEU A 17 -28.16 26.10 60.73
CA LEU A 17 -29.03 25.10 60.11
C LEU A 17 -29.57 25.58 58.74
N VAL A 18 -29.93 26.85 58.61
CA VAL A 18 -30.38 27.43 57.32
C VAL A 18 -29.22 27.56 56.31
N LEU A 19 -28.00 27.81 56.77
CA LEU A 19 -26.81 27.89 55.90
C LEU A 19 -26.34 26.51 55.41
N MET A 20 -26.59 25.43 56.17
CA MET A 20 -26.31 24.06 55.76
C MET A 20 -27.33 23.48 54.77
N LEU A 21 -28.56 24.01 54.71
CA LEU A 21 -29.57 23.61 53.71
C LEU A 21 -29.42 24.32 52.35
N GLY A 22 -28.50 25.28 52.24
CA GLY A 22 -28.28 26.07 51.02
C GLY A 22 -27.14 25.61 50.12
N MET A 23 -26.52 24.45 50.38
CA MET A 23 -25.53 23.91 49.45
C MET A 23 -26.26 23.44 48.19
N PRO A 24 -25.99 24.02 47.00
CA PRO A 24 -26.56 23.52 45.77
C PRO A 24 -26.12 22.07 45.61
N SER A 25 -27.06 21.13 45.67
CA SER A 25 -26.77 19.78 45.22
C SER A 25 -26.53 19.90 43.71
N SER A 26 -25.28 19.73 43.31
CA SER A 26 -24.96 19.52 41.90
C SER A 26 -25.70 18.25 41.48
N ALA A 27 -26.87 18.42 40.88
CA ALA A 27 -27.59 17.31 40.28
C ALA A 27 -26.67 16.73 39.21
N PHE A 28 -26.08 15.56 39.48
CA PHE A 28 -25.36 14.81 38.47
C PHE A 28 -26.36 14.52 37.35
N ALA A 29 -26.16 15.14 36.19
CA ALA A 29 -26.95 14.81 35.02
C ALA A 29 -26.79 13.30 34.76
N ALA A 30 -27.90 12.59 34.58
CA ALA A 30 -27.90 11.15 34.36
C ALA A 30 -27.12 10.76 33.09
N VAL A 31 -26.94 11.68 32.14
CA VAL A 31 -26.04 11.53 30.99
C VAL A 31 -25.13 12.75 30.87
N GLN A 32 -23.83 12.52 30.72
CA GLN A 32 -22.81 13.55 30.57
C GLN A 32 -21.92 13.23 29.37
N ALA A 33 -21.40 14.26 28.72
CA ALA A 33 -20.39 14.16 27.67
C ALA A 33 -19.24 15.10 27.97
N GLN A 34 -18.00 14.64 27.78
CA GLN A 34 -16.80 15.41 28.04
C GLN A 34 -15.74 15.12 26.98
N LEU A 35 -15.03 16.17 26.56
CA LEU A 35 -13.83 16.06 25.74
C LEU A 35 -12.59 16.02 26.63
N ASP A 36 -11.58 15.27 26.20
CA ASP A 36 -10.26 15.31 26.82
C ASP A 36 -9.59 16.70 26.68
N ARG A 37 -9.83 17.37 25.56
CA ARG A 37 -9.27 18.69 25.21
C ARG A 37 -10.29 19.54 24.45
N ALA A 38 -10.33 20.84 24.75
CA ALA A 38 -11.21 21.80 24.07
C ALA A 38 -10.60 22.37 22.78
N THR A 39 -9.27 22.26 22.62
CA THR A 39 -8.54 22.69 21.42
C THR A 39 -7.60 21.57 20.97
N ILE A 40 -7.62 21.26 19.69
CA ILE A 40 -6.71 20.32 19.02
C ILE A 40 -6.24 20.91 17.69
N TYR A 41 -5.24 20.30 17.08
CA TYR A 41 -4.88 20.59 15.69
C TYR A 41 -5.55 19.61 14.73
N ASN A 42 -5.69 19.97 13.46
CA ASN A 42 -6.28 19.13 12.40
C ASN A 42 -5.57 17.78 12.18
N ASN A 43 -4.32 17.65 12.64
CA ASN A 43 -3.52 16.44 12.57
C ASN A 43 -3.63 15.54 13.82
N GLU A 44 -4.45 15.93 14.80
CA GLU A 44 -4.66 15.20 16.06
C GLU A 44 -6.07 14.59 16.14
N THR A 45 -6.22 13.62 17.05
CA THR A 45 -7.52 13.11 17.48
C THR A 45 -7.90 13.63 18.86
N THR A 46 -9.19 13.71 19.15
CA THR A 46 -9.72 14.01 20.49
C THR A 46 -10.53 12.82 21.00
N HIS A 47 -10.59 12.66 22.31
CA HIS A 47 -11.42 11.66 22.93
C HIS A 47 -12.70 12.28 23.51
N LEU A 48 -13.85 11.75 23.10
CA LEU A 48 -15.16 12.08 23.66
C LEU A 48 -15.60 10.95 24.58
N THR A 49 -15.76 11.26 25.87
CA THR A 49 -16.31 10.35 26.88
C THR A 49 -17.79 10.68 27.09
N ILE A 50 -18.67 9.73 26.88
CA ILE A 50 -20.10 9.83 27.20
C ILE A 50 -20.37 8.91 28.38
N THR A 51 -20.91 9.41 29.49
CA THR A 51 -21.21 8.63 30.68
C THR A 51 -22.70 8.68 30.97
N LEU A 52 -23.33 7.50 31.08
CA LEU A 52 -24.69 7.30 31.55
C LEU A 52 -24.63 6.71 32.96
N SER A 53 -25.21 7.40 33.93
CA SER A 53 -25.34 6.97 35.32
C SER A 53 -26.78 6.52 35.60
N GLY A 54 -26.94 5.35 36.20
CA GLY A 54 -28.23 4.72 36.48
C GLY A 54 -28.41 3.38 35.78
N GLY A 55 -29.54 2.72 36.05
CA GLY A 55 -29.88 1.40 35.50
C GLY A 55 -30.49 1.41 34.09
N ASP A 56 -30.34 2.51 33.34
CA ASP A 56 -30.87 2.62 31.97
C ASP A 56 -29.98 1.88 30.96
N ASP A 57 -30.61 1.25 29.98
CA ASP A 57 -29.93 0.45 28.95
C ASP A 57 -29.69 1.19 27.62
N GLY A 58 -29.88 2.50 27.58
CA GLY A 58 -29.76 3.30 26.36
C GLY A 58 -28.35 3.35 25.77
N GLU A 59 -28.25 3.29 24.44
CA GLU A 59 -27.02 3.50 23.66
C GLU A 59 -26.99 4.91 23.03
N PRO A 60 -25.81 5.52 22.84
CA PRO A 60 -25.69 6.82 22.21
C PRO A 60 -25.91 6.76 20.69
N ASP A 61 -26.78 7.62 20.15
CA ASP A 61 -26.86 7.88 18.71
C ASP A 61 -25.70 8.80 18.29
N LEU A 62 -24.77 8.23 17.54
CA LEU A 62 -23.57 8.90 17.05
C LEU A 62 -23.71 9.43 15.62
N ALA A 63 -24.84 9.22 14.94
CA ALA A 63 -25.04 9.72 13.58
C ALA A 63 -24.78 11.23 13.43
N PRO A 64 -25.21 12.10 14.38
CA PRO A 64 -24.95 13.53 14.29
C PRO A 64 -23.45 13.91 14.31
N LEU A 65 -22.57 13.10 14.90
CA LEU A 65 -21.12 13.38 14.94
C LEU A 65 -20.46 13.23 13.57
N ARG A 66 -20.99 12.36 12.70
CA ARG A 66 -20.35 11.98 11.44
C ARG A 66 -20.27 13.10 10.40
N GLN A 67 -21.01 14.19 10.62
CA GLN A 67 -20.96 15.37 9.76
C GLN A 67 -19.59 16.06 9.81
N ASP A 68 -19.05 16.25 11.01
CA ASP A 68 -17.80 17.00 11.24
C ASP A 68 -16.63 16.11 11.68
N PHE A 69 -16.90 14.84 12.03
CA PHE A 69 -15.89 13.92 12.56
C PHE A 69 -15.92 12.55 11.89
N ASP A 70 -14.74 11.95 11.74
CA ASP A 70 -14.61 10.50 11.57
C ASP A 70 -14.50 9.85 12.95
N ILE A 71 -15.30 8.80 13.20
CA ILE A 71 -15.25 8.03 14.45
C ILE A 71 -14.29 6.86 14.21
N LEU A 72 -13.07 6.97 14.73
CA LEU A 72 -12.01 5.98 14.52
C LEU A 72 -12.16 4.76 15.43
N SER A 73 -12.66 4.98 16.65
CA SER A 73 -12.94 3.89 17.60
C SER A 73 -14.06 4.26 18.56
N GLN A 74 -14.73 3.21 19.04
CA GLN A 74 -15.76 3.27 20.08
C GLN A 74 -15.51 2.13 21.05
N GLN A 75 -15.28 2.45 22.32
CA GLN A 75 -15.16 1.49 23.41
C GLN A 75 -16.25 1.74 24.43
N GLN A 76 -16.88 0.67 24.91
CA GLN A 76 -17.87 0.75 25.97
C GLN A 76 -17.34 0.05 27.22
N SER A 77 -17.57 0.66 28.37
CA SER A 77 -17.37 0.04 29.68
C SER A 77 -18.64 0.15 30.52
N SER A 78 -18.89 -0.86 31.35
CA SER A 78 -20.00 -0.87 32.30
C SER A 78 -19.44 -1.18 33.68
N SER A 79 -19.84 -0.41 34.68
CA SER A 79 -19.54 -0.64 36.10
C SER A 79 -20.82 -0.86 36.88
N TYR A 80 -20.83 -1.86 37.76
CA TYR A 80 -21.93 -2.15 38.66
C TYR A 80 -21.39 -2.17 40.09
N GLN A 81 -21.86 -1.25 40.93
CA GLN A 81 -21.47 -1.18 42.32
C GLN A 81 -22.70 -1.24 43.22
N TRP A 82 -22.68 -2.18 44.17
CA TRP A 82 -23.74 -2.36 45.15
C TRP A 82 -23.26 -1.80 46.48
N ILE A 83 -23.83 -0.69 46.94
CA ILE A 83 -23.47 -0.05 48.23
C ILE A 83 -24.76 0.18 49.02
N ASN A 84 -24.83 -0.34 50.25
CA ASN A 84 -25.94 -0.13 51.20
C ASN A 84 -27.36 -0.39 50.60
N GLY A 85 -27.51 -1.42 49.76
CA GLY A 85 -28.81 -1.76 49.17
C GLY A 85 -29.25 -0.87 48.00
N GLN A 86 -28.45 0.12 47.60
CA GLN A 86 -28.69 0.94 46.41
C GLN A 86 -27.81 0.46 45.25
N ASN A 87 -28.44 0.28 44.09
CA ASN A 87 -27.78 -0.11 42.84
C ASN A 87 -27.20 1.13 42.17
N ASN A 88 -25.87 1.21 42.04
CA ASN A 88 -25.20 2.25 41.28
C ASN A 88 -24.56 1.63 40.03
N SER A 89 -25.23 1.76 38.89
CA SER A 89 -24.73 1.30 37.58
C SER A 89 -24.26 2.51 36.77
N SER A 90 -23.17 2.36 36.02
CA SER A 90 -22.68 3.38 35.10
C SER A 90 -22.21 2.72 33.80
N LYS A 91 -22.64 3.25 32.66
CA LYS A 91 -22.09 2.92 31.34
C LYS A 91 -21.27 4.10 30.83
N SER A 92 -20.14 3.83 30.19
CA SER A 92 -19.29 4.86 29.59
C SER A 92 -18.88 4.45 28.19
N TRP A 93 -19.00 5.37 27.24
CA TRP A 93 -18.52 5.23 25.87
C TRP A 93 -17.35 6.17 25.65
N GLN A 94 -16.19 5.61 25.31
CA GLN A 94 -15.01 6.34 24.89
C GLN A 94 -14.93 6.31 23.37
N LEU A 95 -14.99 7.48 22.74
CA LEU A 95 -14.92 7.65 21.29
C LEU A 95 -13.59 8.33 20.94
N THR A 96 -12.93 7.86 19.88
CA THR A 96 -11.81 8.59 19.28
C THR A 96 -12.29 9.28 18.02
N LEU A 97 -12.24 10.60 18.02
CA LEU A 97 -12.77 11.45 16.96
C LEU A 97 -11.64 12.13 16.20
N ARG A 98 -11.68 12.08 14.86
CA ARG A 98 -10.81 12.86 13.97
C ARG A 98 -11.62 13.96 13.30
N PRO A 99 -11.21 15.24 13.40
CA PRO A 99 -11.93 16.35 12.75
C PRO A 99 -11.78 16.30 11.23
N LYS A 100 -12.83 16.65 10.49
CA LYS A 100 -12.81 16.72 9.02
C LYS A 100 -12.36 18.07 8.46
N ARG A 101 -12.39 19.11 9.29
CA ARG A 101 -12.07 20.50 8.91
C ARG A 101 -11.56 21.31 10.10
N THR A 102 -10.84 22.39 9.81
CA THR A 102 -10.40 23.38 10.81
C THR A 102 -11.54 24.32 11.22
N GLY A 103 -11.33 25.06 12.31
CA GLY A 103 -12.28 26.01 12.88
C GLY A 103 -13.00 25.47 14.12
N GLN A 104 -14.06 26.17 14.53
CA GLN A 104 -14.87 25.74 15.68
C GLN A 104 -15.88 24.68 15.24
N LEU A 105 -15.66 23.44 15.69
CA LEU A 105 -16.55 22.31 15.46
C LEU A 105 -17.48 22.13 16.65
N SER A 106 -18.71 21.72 16.36
CA SER A 106 -19.72 21.47 17.38
C SER A 106 -19.94 19.98 17.53
N ILE A 107 -19.89 19.49 18.77
CA ILE A 107 -20.44 18.18 19.13
C ILE A 107 -21.91 18.43 19.48
N PRO A 108 -22.86 18.03 18.62
CA PRO A 108 -24.28 18.25 18.87
C PRO A 108 -24.73 17.49 20.13
N SER A 109 -25.90 17.85 20.63
CA SER A 109 -26.55 17.09 21.70
C SER A 109 -26.84 15.67 21.19
N LEU A 110 -26.26 14.67 21.84
CA LEU A 110 -26.36 13.26 21.46
C LEU A 110 -27.44 12.60 22.29
N GLN A 111 -28.29 11.81 21.63
CA GLN A 111 -29.35 11.07 22.31
C GLN A 111 -28.80 9.77 22.88
N VAL A 112 -29.08 9.47 24.14
CA VAL A 112 -28.70 8.24 24.84
C VAL A 112 -29.97 7.67 25.48
N GLY A 113 -30.63 6.73 24.78
CA GLY A 113 -31.99 6.32 25.14
C GLY A 113 -32.98 7.49 25.11
N ALA A 114 -33.61 7.79 26.26
CA ALA A 114 -34.52 8.94 26.42
C ALA A 114 -33.81 10.25 26.82
N LEU A 115 -32.52 10.17 27.18
CA LEU A 115 -31.74 11.29 27.68
C LEU A 115 -30.90 11.92 26.57
N ARG A 116 -30.36 13.11 26.83
CA ARG A 116 -29.51 13.84 25.89
C ARG A 116 -28.29 14.45 26.57
N THR A 117 -27.16 14.44 25.89
CA THR A 117 -25.94 15.12 26.33
C THR A 117 -26.05 16.64 26.12
N ALA A 118 -25.25 17.40 26.85
CA ALA A 118 -25.01 18.80 26.52
C ALA A 118 -24.22 18.93 25.20
N ARG A 119 -24.46 20.01 24.46
CA ARG A 119 -23.66 20.40 23.29
C ARG A 119 -22.26 20.81 23.75
N LEU A 120 -21.22 20.32 23.07
CA LEU A 120 -19.83 20.72 23.32
C LEU A 120 -19.25 21.44 22.10
N LEU A 121 -18.21 22.24 22.31
CA LEU A 121 -17.46 22.92 21.26
C LEU A 121 -16.00 22.45 21.29
N LEU A 122 -15.44 22.23 20.11
CA LEU A 122 -14.04 21.85 19.90
C LEU A 122 -13.42 22.85 18.93
N GLN A 123 -12.32 23.49 19.32
CA GLN A 123 -11.54 24.35 18.44
C GLN A 123 -10.49 23.51 17.71
N VAL A 124 -10.49 23.54 16.37
CA VAL A 124 -9.52 22.82 15.53
C VAL A 124 -8.64 23.82 14.79
N GLU A 125 -7.36 23.86 15.13
CA GLU A 125 -6.38 24.75 14.51
C GLU A 125 -5.60 24.05 13.39
N ASP A 126 -5.02 24.81 12.47
CA ASP A 126 -4.16 24.25 11.42
C ASP A 126 -2.76 24.01 11.98
N ALA A 127 -2.32 22.75 12.01
CA ALA A 127 -1.01 22.37 12.52
C ALA A 127 0.15 22.97 11.72
N ASN A 128 -0.08 23.27 10.44
CA ASN A 128 0.93 23.75 9.49
C ASN A 128 1.05 25.28 9.49
N ALA A 129 0.08 25.99 10.07
CA ALA A 129 0.15 27.45 10.18
C ALA A 129 1.28 27.86 11.15
N ALA A 130 2.30 28.52 10.62
CA ALA A 130 3.36 29.13 11.43
C ALA A 130 3.10 30.62 11.63
N LEU A 131 3.23 31.08 12.87
CA LEU A 131 3.34 32.52 13.16
C LEU A 131 4.75 33.00 12.75
N PRO A 132 4.91 34.25 12.26
CA PRO A 132 6.23 34.77 11.91
C PRO A 132 7.23 34.61 13.07
N GLY A 133 8.34 33.91 12.82
CA GLY A 133 9.39 33.65 13.80
C GLY A 133 9.10 32.56 14.83
N GLN A 134 8.00 31.79 14.72
CA GLN A 134 7.74 30.64 15.56
C GLN A 134 7.56 29.34 14.75
N PRO A 135 8.06 28.20 15.25
CA PRO A 135 7.79 26.90 14.65
C PRO A 135 6.30 26.58 14.72
N SER A 136 5.76 26.00 13.65
CA SER A 136 4.37 25.55 13.59
C SER A 136 4.10 24.45 14.63
N ALA A 137 2.84 24.16 14.91
CA ALA A 137 2.49 23.08 15.83
C ALA A 137 3.01 21.72 15.34
N ALA A 138 2.95 21.46 14.03
CA ALA A 138 3.51 20.27 13.41
C ALA A 138 5.04 20.17 13.62
N GLU A 139 5.77 21.29 13.50
CA GLU A 139 7.21 21.33 13.79
C GLU A 139 7.52 21.03 15.26
N LYS A 140 6.67 21.51 16.20
CA LYS A 140 6.81 21.21 17.63
C LYS A 140 6.54 19.74 17.92
N GLN A 141 5.48 19.16 17.34
CA GLN A 141 5.14 17.74 17.44
C GLN A 141 6.20 16.82 16.80
N GLY A 142 7.08 17.36 15.95
CA GLY A 142 8.21 16.62 15.38
C GLY A 142 7.85 15.77 14.17
N LEU A 143 6.72 16.05 13.51
CA LEU A 143 6.32 15.43 12.27
C LEU A 143 5.53 16.42 11.40
N TRP A 144 5.97 16.65 10.17
CA TRP A 144 5.23 17.45 9.20
C TRP A 144 5.58 17.04 7.76
N MET A 145 4.77 17.48 6.81
CA MET A 145 4.91 17.11 5.39
C MET A 145 4.88 18.33 4.49
N GLU A 146 5.63 18.27 3.39
CA GLU A 146 5.65 19.28 2.34
C GLU A 146 5.43 18.62 0.99
N LEU A 147 4.48 19.14 0.22
CA LEU A 147 4.25 18.75 -1.17
C LEU A 147 4.68 19.90 -2.08
N SER A 148 5.56 19.61 -3.03
CA SER A 148 6.10 20.57 -3.98
C SER A 148 6.10 19.99 -5.39
N ALA A 149 6.09 20.85 -6.41
CA ALA A 149 6.21 20.44 -7.79
C ALA A 149 7.23 21.29 -8.54
N THR A 150 7.90 20.69 -9.52
CA THR A 150 8.83 21.40 -10.39
C THR A 150 8.73 20.89 -11.82
N PRO A 151 8.40 21.76 -12.80
CA PRO A 151 7.92 23.14 -12.61
C PRO A 151 6.45 23.20 -12.11
N GLU A 152 6.04 24.30 -11.48
CA GLU A 152 4.62 24.52 -11.10
C GLU A 152 3.73 24.96 -12.27
N ARG A 153 4.35 25.57 -13.30
CA ARG A 153 3.71 25.86 -14.59
C ARG A 153 4.36 25.04 -15.69
N ALA A 154 3.57 24.27 -16.42
CA ALA A 154 4.05 23.38 -17.47
C ALA A 154 3.11 23.39 -18.69
N LEU A 155 3.55 22.81 -19.80
CA LEU A 155 2.67 22.54 -20.94
C LEU A 155 1.89 21.25 -20.74
N VAL A 156 0.79 21.08 -21.47
CA VAL A 156 0.12 19.78 -21.62
C VAL A 156 1.17 18.72 -22.00
N GLN A 157 1.08 17.56 -21.37
CA GLN A 157 1.93 16.40 -21.59
C GLN A 157 3.41 16.57 -21.22
N GLN A 158 3.83 17.73 -20.72
CA GLN A 158 5.17 17.92 -20.18
C GLN A 158 5.29 17.25 -18.79
N GLN A 159 6.44 16.63 -18.52
CA GLN A 159 6.74 16.09 -17.21
C GLN A 159 6.84 17.18 -16.14
N ILE A 160 6.15 16.96 -15.02
CA ILE A 160 6.28 17.69 -13.76
C ILE A 160 6.79 16.71 -12.71
N ILE A 161 7.85 17.07 -11.98
CA ILE A 161 8.30 16.28 -10.84
C ILE A 161 7.58 16.77 -9.59
N VAL A 162 6.75 15.92 -9.01
CA VAL A 162 6.09 16.17 -7.73
C VAL A 162 6.90 15.48 -6.64
N SER A 163 7.26 16.21 -5.59
CA SER A 163 8.03 15.72 -4.45
C SER A 163 7.25 15.92 -3.16
N VAL A 164 7.04 14.83 -2.43
CA VAL A 164 6.54 14.87 -1.06
C VAL A 164 7.69 14.57 -0.11
N LYS A 165 7.94 15.51 0.81
CA LYS A 165 8.95 15.39 1.86
C LYS A 165 8.25 15.18 3.19
N ILE A 166 8.61 14.09 3.87
CA ILE A 166 8.17 13.78 5.22
C ILE A 166 9.32 14.11 6.16
N TYR A 167 9.10 15.09 7.02
CA TYR A 167 10.07 15.51 8.02
C TYR A 167 9.71 14.87 9.35
N GLN A 168 10.55 13.93 9.81
CA GLN A 168 10.33 13.20 11.05
C GLN A 168 11.49 13.41 12.04
N ALA A 169 11.12 13.75 13.28
CA ALA A 169 12.01 13.88 14.43
C ALA A 169 11.46 13.12 15.66
N ILE A 170 10.56 12.17 15.40
CA ILE A 170 9.94 11.24 16.34
C ILE A 170 9.96 9.83 15.74
N ASN A 171 9.76 8.81 16.56
CA ASN A 171 9.63 7.43 16.10
C ASN A 171 8.18 7.15 15.70
N LEU A 172 7.97 6.84 14.42
CA LEU A 172 6.68 6.42 13.89
C LEU A 172 6.63 4.92 13.70
N ASN A 173 5.55 4.30 14.17
CA ASN A 173 5.23 2.91 13.93
C ASN A 173 4.11 2.82 12.88
N GLN A 174 4.22 1.86 11.95
CA GLN A 174 3.21 1.57 10.93
C GLN A 174 2.83 2.79 10.08
N ALA A 175 3.82 3.61 9.70
CA ALA A 175 3.60 4.78 8.87
C ALA A 175 3.14 4.38 7.45
N GLN A 176 2.04 4.96 6.98
CA GLN A 176 1.47 4.72 5.65
C GLN A 176 1.19 6.06 4.97
N LEU A 177 1.74 6.24 3.78
CA LEU A 177 1.54 7.43 2.95
C LEU A 177 0.47 7.14 1.89
N SER A 178 -0.49 8.03 1.74
CA SER A 178 -1.50 7.95 0.67
C SER A 178 -0.87 8.07 -0.72
N ASP A 179 -1.56 7.55 -1.74
CA ASP A 179 -1.17 7.77 -3.13
C ASP A 179 -1.36 9.24 -3.55
N LEU A 180 -0.56 9.70 -4.51
CA LEU A 180 -0.73 11.02 -5.12
C LEU A 180 -1.92 10.99 -6.09
N GLN A 181 -2.96 11.75 -5.77
CA GLN A 181 -4.13 11.91 -6.62
C GLN A 181 -4.00 13.17 -7.49
N ALA A 182 -4.20 13.00 -8.79
CA ALA A 182 -4.19 14.10 -9.75
C ALA A 182 -5.18 13.81 -10.89
N ASP A 183 -6.26 14.58 -10.95
CA ASP A 183 -7.25 14.47 -12.02
C ASP A 183 -6.64 14.90 -13.35
N HIS A 184 -7.05 14.24 -14.44
CA HIS A 184 -6.60 14.53 -15.81
C HIS A 184 -5.06 14.49 -15.99
N ALA A 185 -4.36 13.73 -15.17
CA ALA A 185 -2.92 13.53 -15.28
C ALA A 185 -2.53 12.05 -15.16
N VAL A 186 -1.44 11.67 -15.81
CA VAL A 186 -0.81 10.36 -15.60
C VAL A 186 0.27 10.53 -14.54
N VAL A 187 0.18 9.77 -13.45
CA VAL A 187 1.15 9.78 -12.35
C VAL A 187 1.98 8.50 -12.38
N LYS A 188 3.30 8.65 -12.27
CA LYS A 188 4.27 7.55 -12.18
C LYS A 188 5.15 7.77 -10.95
N ALA A 189 5.03 6.88 -9.96
CA ALA A 189 5.91 6.91 -8.79
C ALA A 189 7.33 6.50 -9.17
N PHE A 190 8.31 7.03 -8.43
CA PHE A 190 9.69 6.60 -8.54
C PHE A 190 9.88 5.34 -7.69
N ASP A 191 10.76 4.44 -8.11
CA ASP A 191 10.92 3.13 -7.46
C ASP A 191 11.48 3.20 -6.03
N LYS A 192 12.17 4.29 -5.68
CA LYS A 192 12.89 4.44 -4.42
C LYS A 192 12.67 5.81 -3.80
N ASP A 193 12.46 5.79 -2.49
CA ASP A 193 12.48 6.99 -1.67
C ASP A 193 13.93 7.41 -1.37
N LEU A 194 14.13 8.72 -1.26
CA LEU A 194 15.39 9.31 -0.80
C LEU A 194 15.30 9.58 0.69
N ASN A 195 16.26 9.05 1.47
CA ASN A 195 16.32 9.26 2.90
C ASN A 195 17.60 10.03 3.25
N TYR A 196 17.47 11.16 3.92
CA TYR A 196 18.60 11.99 4.35
C TYR A 196 18.30 12.72 5.65
N GLN A 197 19.31 13.35 6.25
CA GLN A 197 19.12 14.21 7.41
C GLN A 197 19.25 15.68 7.02
N GLN A 198 18.38 16.51 7.58
CA GLN A 198 18.39 17.95 7.36
C GLN A 198 18.21 18.69 8.69
N SER A 199 19.11 19.63 8.99
CA SER A 199 18.92 20.55 10.11
C SER A 199 18.03 21.72 9.69
N ARG A 200 16.96 21.99 10.44
CA ARG A 200 16.05 23.13 10.23
C ARG A 200 15.67 23.72 11.59
N ASN A 201 15.81 25.03 11.73
CA ASN A 201 15.53 25.74 12.99
C ASN A 201 16.28 25.15 14.21
N GLY A 202 17.52 24.68 14.00
CA GLY A 202 18.34 24.06 15.05
C GLY A 202 17.92 22.64 15.45
N ARG A 203 16.91 22.06 14.82
CA ARG A 203 16.46 20.67 15.03
C ARG A 203 16.90 19.80 13.85
N MET A 204 17.44 18.62 14.14
CA MET A 204 17.77 17.62 13.12
C MET A 204 16.51 16.83 12.75
N TRP A 205 16.25 16.71 11.45
CA TRP A 205 15.13 15.96 10.90
C TRP A 205 15.67 14.81 10.05
N ASN A 206 15.09 13.63 10.20
CA ASN A 206 15.17 12.62 9.15
C ASN A 206 14.13 13.01 8.09
N VAL A 207 14.53 13.05 6.84
CA VAL A 207 13.68 13.43 5.70
C VAL A 207 13.55 12.23 4.79
N THR A 208 12.32 11.79 4.58
CA THR A 208 11.97 10.83 3.54
C THR A 208 11.32 11.60 2.40
N GLU A 209 11.95 11.59 1.23
CA GLU A 209 11.50 12.27 0.03
C GLU A 209 11.05 11.25 -1.01
N ARG A 210 9.76 11.26 -1.34
CA ARG A 210 9.18 10.45 -2.40
C ARG A 210 8.85 11.33 -3.60
N LYS A 211 9.24 10.87 -4.79
CA LYS A 211 9.06 11.60 -6.04
C LYS A 211 8.11 10.88 -7.00
N PHE A 212 7.40 11.67 -7.78
CA PHE A 212 6.49 11.24 -8.83
C PHE A 212 6.76 12.04 -10.09
N ALA A 213 6.64 11.42 -11.25
CA ALA A 213 6.48 12.11 -12.52
C ALA A 213 4.99 12.22 -12.84
N LEU A 214 4.52 13.45 -13.03
CA LEU A 214 3.15 13.78 -13.37
C LEU A 214 3.12 14.36 -14.79
N PHE A 215 2.22 13.83 -15.62
CA PHE A 215 2.04 14.25 -17.02
C PHE A 215 0.60 14.73 -17.22
N PRO A 216 0.35 16.05 -17.26
CA PRO A 216 -0.97 16.61 -17.51
C PRO A 216 -1.52 16.20 -18.87
N GLN A 217 -2.79 15.85 -18.97
CA GLN A 217 -3.44 15.46 -20.24
C GLN A 217 -4.29 16.58 -20.83
N GLN A 218 -4.55 17.64 -20.08
CA GLN A 218 -5.38 18.77 -20.48
C GLN A 218 -4.80 20.09 -19.95
N HIS A 219 -5.15 21.20 -20.60
CA HIS A 219 -4.77 22.53 -20.16
C HIS A 219 -5.72 23.02 -19.06
N GLY A 220 -5.26 23.99 -18.27
CA GLY A 220 -5.99 24.53 -17.12
C GLY A 220 -5.28 24.25 -15.79
N ASP A 221 -5.97 24.56 -14.70
CA ASP A 221 -5.42 24.38 -13.36
C ASP A 221 -5.69 22.96 -12.88
N ILE A 222 -4.64 22.28 -12.40
CA ILE A 222 -4.74 20.97 -11.76
C ILE A 222 -4.51 21.15 -10.27
N SER A 223 -5.53 20.82 -9.47
CA SER A 223 -5.42 20.83 -8.01
C SER A 223 -4.94 19.47 -7.51
N LEU A 224 -3.80 19.45 -6.82
CA LEU A 224 -3.31 18.30 -6.09
C LEU A 224 -3.80 18.38 -4.65
N ALA A 225 -4.60 17.38 -4.27
CA ALA A 225 -5.07 17.25 -2.90
C ALA A 225 -3.89 17.01 -1.93
N PRO A 226 -4.00 17.47 -0.67
CA PRO A 226 -3.05 17.12 0.38
C PRO A 226 -2.82 15.62 0.48
N MET A 227 -1.55 15.21 0.46
CA MET A 227 -1.18 13.82 0.77
C MET A 227 -1.27 13.58 2.26
N GLN A 228 -1.66 12.37 2.65
CA GLN A 228 -1.89 11.99 4.05
C GLN A 228 -0.87 10.95 4.50
N LEU A 229 -0.32 11.12 5.69
CA LEU A 229 0.52 10.16 6.39
C LEU A 229 -0.17 9.75 7.69
N ASP A 230 -0.52 8.48 7.76
CA ASP A 230 -1.11 7.88 8.95
C ASP A 230 -0.07 7.02 9.67
N GLY A 231 -0.05 7.07 11.00
CA GLY A 231 0.85 6.22 11.78
C GLY A 231 0.54 6.26 13.27
N ASN A 232 1.39 5.63 14.06
CA ASN A 232 1.28 5.60 15.51
C ASN A 232 2.56 6.11 16.17
N VAL A 233 2.43 6.97 17.18
CA VAL A 233 3.53 7.44 18.03
C VAL A 233 3.41 6.79 19.39
N GLN A 234 4.55 6.38 19.95
CA GLN A 234 4.60 5.87 21.31
C GLN A 234 4.58 7.03 22.30
N VAL A 235 3.53 7.12 23.12
CA VAL A 235 3.40 8.15 24.14
C VAL A 235 3.53 7.50 25.52
N GLN A 236 4.32 8.12 26.40
CA GLN A 236 4.39 7.71 27.81
C GLN A 236 3.15 8.23 28.53
N ALA A 237 2.20 7.33 28.81
CA ALA A 237 1.03 7.67 29.62
C ALA A 237 1.46 8.07 31.04
N SER A 238 1.04 9.25 31.48
CA SER A 238 1.29 9.75 32.84
C SER A 238 0.60 8.82 33.85
N GLY A 239 1.36 7.95 34.49
CA GLY A 239 0.90 7.08 35.58
C GLY A 239 1.14 5.58 35.40
N ASN A 240 1.34 5.07 34.18
CA ASN A 240 1.46 3.62 33.95
C ASN A 240 2.65 3.27 33.04
N ARG A 241 3.85 3.13 33.64
CA ARG A 241 5.12 2.87 32.92
C ARG A 241 5.22 1.48 32.27
N PHE A 242 4.27 0.59 32.55
CA PHE A 242 4.35 -0.82 32.14
C PHE A 242 3.71 -1.13 30.78
N PHE A 243 2.91 -0.21 30.24
CA PHE A 243 2.27 -0.38 28.92
C PHE A 243 2.38 0.93 28.13
N PRO A 244 3.36 1.07 27.23
CA PRO A 244 3.41 2.21 26.35
C PRO A 244 2.13 2.27 25.50
N SER A 245 1.48 3.44 25.49
CA SER A 245 0.28 3.65 24.67
C SER A 245 0.71 4.10 23.28
N LEU A 246 0.10 3.52 22.25
CA LEU A 246 0.22 4.00 20.88
C LEU A 246 -0.89 5.01 20.65
N GLN A 247 -0.51 6.24 20.31
CA GLN A 247 -1.44 7.28 19.92
C GLN A 247 -1.40 7.43 18.39
N PRO A 248 -2.54 7.35 17.69
CA PRO A 248 -2.59 7.59 16.27
C PRO A 248 -2.19 9.04 15.96
N ILE A 249 -1.45 9.23 14.89
CA ILE A 249 -1.08 10.55 14.34
C ILE A 249 -1.41 10.58 12.85
N HIS A 250 -1.94 11.71 12.39
CA HIS A 250 -2.40 11.89 11.02
C HIS A 250 -1.85 13.20 10.48
N VAL A 251 -0.85 13.18 9.60
CA VAL A 251 -0.27 14.42 9.05
C VAL A 251 -0.67 14.60 7.60
N GLN A 252 -0.96 15.84 7.22
CA GLN A 252 -1.28 16.20 5.84
C GLN A 252 -0.23 17.18 5.32
N SER A 253 0.13 17.03 4.03
CA SER A 253 0.90 18.04 3.32
C SER A 253 0.06 19.30 3.04
N ASN A 254 0.68 20.33 2.49
CA ASN A 254 -0.07 21.39 1.81
C ASN A 254 -0.79 20.84 0.56
N ALA A 255 -1.88 21.51 0.18
CA ALA A 255 -2.44 21.40 -1.17
C ALA A 255 -1.53 22.15 -2.15
N LEU A 256 -1.55 21.76 -3.43
CA LEU A 256 -0.77 22.42 -4.48
C LEU A 256 -1.62 22.59 -5.73
N THR A 257 -1.53 23.75 -6.38
CA THR A 257 -2.20 24.00 -7.67
C THR A 257 -1.14 24.15 -8.74
N LEU A 258 -1.27 23.37 -9.82
CA LEU A 258 -0.40 23.43 -10.99
C LEU A 258 -1.10 24.19 -12.12
N HIS A 259 -0.35 25.00 -12.86
CA HIS A 259 -0.87 25.72 -14.02
C HIS A 259 -0.43 25.03 -15.31
N VAL A 260 -1.37 24.51 -16.09
CA VAL A 260 -1.06 23.80 -17.34
C VAL A 260 -1.45 24.62 -18.55
N ASP A 261 -0.44 25.08 -19.29
CA ASP A 261 -0.61 25.79 -20.55
C ASP A 261 -0.88 24.81 -21.70
N GLY A 262 -1.69 25.23 -22.68
CA GLY A 262 -1.95 24.44 -23.89
C GLY A 262 -0.71 24.29 -24.79
N ILE A 263 -0.87 23.49 -25.85
CA ILE A 263 0.17 23.36 -26.89
C ILE A 263 0.47 24.75 -27.47
N PRO A 264 1.75 25.18 -27.55
CA PRO A 264 2.12 26.49 -28.08
C PRO A 264 1.57 26.73 -29.49
N ALA A 265 1.02 27.93 -29.74
CA ALA A 265 0.36 28.26 -31.01
C ALA A 265 1.29 28.21 -32.24
N ASN A 266 2.61 28.27 -32.03
CA ASN A 266 3.63 28.12 -33.08
C ASN A 266 3.98 26.65 -33.39
N TRP A 267 3.38 25.67 -32.69
CA TRP A 267 3.56 24.25 -32.98
C TRP A 267 2.99 23.90 -34.35
N ARG A 268 3.84 23.32 -35.21
CA ARG A 268 3.49 22.86 -36.57
C ARG A 268 4.05 21.47 -36.87
N GLY A 269 4.51 20.74 -35.85
CA GLY A 269 5.30 19.53 -35.99
C GLY A 269 4.52 18.22 -36.10
N GLY A 270 3.18 18.25 -36.23
CA GLY A 270 2.36 17.05 -36.15
C GLY A 270 2.19 16.60 -34.69
N ASP A 271 2.60 15.37 -34.37
CA ASP A 271 2.44 14.74 -33.06
C ASP A 271 3.16 15.53 -31.96
N TRP A 272 2.42 15.92 -30.93
CA TRP A 272 2.95 16.73 -29.83
C TRP A 272 3.91 15.92 -28.95
N LEU A 273 5.18 16.34 -28.89
CA LEU A 273 6.22 15.70 -28.10
C LEU A 273 7.00 16.74 -27.27
N PRO A 274 6.55 17.05 -26.04
CA PRO A 274 7.32 17.87 -25.11
C PRO A 274 8.36 17.00 -24.40
N ALA A 275 9.64 17.36 -24.55
CA ALA A 275 10.75 16.61 -23.95
C ALA A 275 11.88 17.55 -23.56
N THR A 276 12.82 17.08 -22.73
CA THR A 276 14.07 17.84 -22.45
C THR A 276 15.19 17.50 -23.44
N ARG A 277 15.15 16.29 -24.01
CA ARG A 277 16.06 15.81 -25.04
C ARG A 277 15.37 14.74 -25.87
N VAL A 278 15.54 14.78 -27.19
CA VAL A 278 15.15 13.69 -28.08
C VAL A 278 16.35 13.27 -28.91
N THR A 279 16.59 11.97 -28.99
CA THR A 279 17.63 11.41 -29.87
C THR A 279 17.03 10.37 -30.78
N LEU A 280 17.47 10.39 -32.04
CA LEU A 280 17.08 9.43 -33.06
C LEU A 280 18.36 8.78 -33.60
N ARG A 281 18.44 7.47 -33.53
CA ARG A 281 19.60 6.69 -33.96
C ARG A 281 19.16 5.54 -34.83
N GLU A 282 20.05 5.06 -35.69
CA GLU A 282 19.84 3.82 -36.43
C GLU A 282 20.97 2.83 -36.22
N SER A 283 20.61 1.55 -36.25
CA SER A 283 21.52 0.44 -36.47
C SER A 283 21.23 -0.15 -37.84
N TRP A 284 22.31 -0.40 -38.59
CA TRP A 284 22.30 -0.95 -39.94
C TRP A 284 23.30 -2.10 -39.99
N PRO A 285 23.06 -3.16 -40.80
CA PRO A 285 23.99 -4.27 -40.90
C PRO A 285 25.41 -3.80 -41.30
N ALA A 286 26.43 -4.45 -40.75
CA ALA A 286 27.82 -4.11 -41.06
C ALA A 286 28.12 -4.30 -42.56
N GLN A 287 29.02 -3.47 -43.09
CA GLN A 287 29.33 -3.35 -44.52
C GLN A 287 29.58 -4.71 -45.19
N GLY A 288 28.92 -4.92 -46.33
CA GLY A 288 29.01 -6.08 -47.20
C GLY A 288 28.20 -5.83 -48.47
N SER A 289 28.44 -6.60 -49.53
CA SER A 289 27.64 -6.49 -50.74
C SER A 289 26.24 -7.10 -50.50
N ILE A 290 25.24 -6.24 -50.42
CA ILE A 290 23.83 -6.65 -50.28
C ILE A 290 23.39 -7.21 -51.63
N LYS A 291 22.82 -8.42 -51.67
CA LYS A 291 22.30 -8.98 -52.92
C LYS A 291 20.80 -8.77 -53.04
N VAL A 292 20.30 -8.79 -54.28
CA VAL A 292 18.86 -8.86 -54.54
C VAL A 292 18.25 -10.03 -53.78
N GLY A 293 17.15 -9.75 -53.07
CA GLY A 293 16.44 -10.75 -52.26
C GLY A 293 16.97 -10.91 -50.82
N ASP A 294 18.17 -10.42 -50.50
CA ASP A 294 18.67 -10.45 -49.12
C ASP A 294 17.87 -9.47 -48.23
N PRO A 295 17.41 -9.90 -47.05
CA PRO A 295 16.75 -9.01 -46.10
C PRO A 295 17.76 -8.11 -45.39
N ILE A 296 17.48 -6.81 -45.40
CA ILE A 296 18.24 -5.80 -44.67
C ILE A 296 17.41 -5.36 -43.47
N THR A 297 17.86 -5.67 -42.25
CA THR A 297 17.19 -5.21 -41.04
C THR A 297 17.69 -3.83 -40.64
N ARG A 298 16.86 -2.80 -40.79
CA ARG A 298 17.09 -1.46 -40.24
C ARG A 298 16.44 -1.37 -38.87
N SER A 299 17.21 -1.02 -37.84
CA SER A 299 16.68 -0.74 -36.49
C SER A 299 16.75 0.76 -36.23
N ILE A 300 15.62 1.38 -35.89
CA ILE A 300 15.52 2.80 -35.52
C ILE A 300 15.23 2.88 -34.04
N HIS A 301 16.05 3.63 -33.32
CA HIS A 301 15.92 3.86 -31.87
C HIS A 301 15.60 5.33 -31.63
N LEU A 302 14.36 5.59 -31.20
CA LEU A 302 13.89 6.88 -30.73
C LEU A 302 13.90 6.89 -29.21
N GLN A 303 14.56 7.88 -28.63
CA GLN A 303 14.61 8.09 -27.19
C GLN A 303 14.22 9.53 -26.87
N ALA A 304 13.33 9.71 -25.89
CA ALA A 304 12.95 11.03 -25.37
C ALA A 304 13.07 11.07 -23.85
N ASP A 305 13.82 12.05 -23.34
CA ASP A 305 13.94 12.34 -21.92
C ASP A 305 12.78 13.25 -21.48
N SER A 306 12.24 13.01 -20.28
CA SER A 306 11.05 13.67 -19.72
C SER A 306 9.75 13.43 -20.49
N ALA A 307 9.60 12.22 -21.03
CA ALA A 307 8.44 11.77 -21.79
C ALA A 307 8.03 10.33 -21.40
N LEU A 308 6.84 9.92 -21.84
CA LEU A 308 6.31 8.55 -21.75
C LEU A 308 6.37 7.87 -23.12
N ASP A 309 6.49 6.53 -23.15
CA ASP A 309 6.46 5.74 -24.38
C ASP A 309 5.22 6.00 -25.25
N SER A 310 4.06 6.17 -24.62
CA SER A 310 2.78 6.51 -25.26
C SER A 310 2.78 7.86 -25.98
N GLN A 311 3.75 8.74 -25.70
CA GLN A 311 3.93 10.03 -26.38
C GLN A 311 4.86 9.91 -27.59
N LEU A 312 5.54 8.79 -27.78
CA LEU A 312 6.48 8.63 -28.88
C LEU A 312 5.73 8.37 -30.20
N PRO A 313 5.97 9.18 -31.25
CA PRO A 313 5.30 9.04 -32.53
C PRO A 313 5.71 7.76 -33.26
N ASP A 314 4.86 7.35 -34.20
CA ASP A 314 5.15 6.22 -35.09
C ASP A 314 6.04 6.67 -36.26
N LEU A 315 7.26 6.15 -36.32
CA LEU A 315 8.20 6.50 -37.39
C LEU A 315 8.08 5.56 -38.60
N THR A 316 7.41 4.41 -38.45
CA THR A 316 7.27 3.42 -39.53
C THR A 316 6.40 3.96 -40.67
N ALA A 317 5.28 4.60 -40.36
CA ALA A 317 4.36 5.14 -41.38
C ALA A 317 5.05 6.18 -42.28
N SER A 318 5.80 7.09 -41.65
CA SER A 318 6.59 8.10 -42.36
C SER A 318 7.73 7.47 -43.17
N SER A 319 8.39 6.44 -42.63
CA SER A 319 9.49 5.74 -43.30
C SER A 319 9.02 4.94 -44.53
N LEU A 320 7.89 4.24 -44.41
CA LEU A 320 7.33 3.39 -45.48
C LEU A 320 6.83 4.19 -46.67
N SER A 321 6.18 5.34 -46.42
CA SER A 321 5.63 6.19 -47.49
C SER A 321 6.69 6.79 -48.41
N LEU A 322 7.95 6.81 -47.98
CA LEU A 322 9.05 7.44 -48.72
C LEU A 322 9.99 6.43 -49.40
N LEU A 323 9.66 5.13 -49.37
CA LEU A 323 10.48 4.09 -50.00
C LEU A 323 10.25 4.03 -51.53
N PRO A 324 11.31 3.85 -52.33
CA PRO A 324 11.19 3.51 -53.74
C PRO A 324 10.39 2.21 -53.95
N PRO A 325 9.63 2.08 -55.06
CA PRO A 325 8.78 0.90 -55.31
C PRO A 325 9.57 -0.42 -55.45
N GLN A 326 10.87 -0.36 -55.71
CA GLN A 326 11.77 -1.52 -55.78
C GLN A 326 12.22 -2.02 -54.40
N LEU A 327 11.92 -1.28 -53.32
CA LEU A 327 12.18 -1.69 -51.94
C LEU A 327 10.87 -2.08 -51.27
N LYS A 328 10.75 -3.36 -50.92
CA LYS A 328 9.64 -3.85 -50.09
C LYS A 328 10.09 -3.81 -48.64
N ALA A 329 9.28 -3.22 -47.77
CA ALA A 329 9.61 -3.13 -46.35
C ALA A 329 8.51 -3.75 -45.49
N TYR A 330 8.94 -4.50 -44.48
CA TYR A 330 8.08 -5.24 -43.56
C TYR A 330 8.38 -4.76 -42.14
N PRO A 331 7.52 -3.92 -41.55
CA PRO A 331 7.72 -3.45 -40.18
C PRO A 331 7.43 -4.56 -39.18
N GLU A 332 8.25 -4.65 -38.15
CA GLU A 332 7.97 -5.46 -36.96
C GLU A 332 7.19 -4.65 -35.92
N LYS A 333 6.60 -5.35 -34.93
CA LYS A 333 5.95 -4.68 -33.82
C LYS A 333 6.99 -3.86 -33.02
N PRO A 334 6.75 -2.57 -32.74
CA PRO A 334 7.70 -1.75 -32.00
C PRO A 334 7.85 -2.23 -30.55
N ALA A 335 9.07 -2.13 -30.03
CA ALA A 335 9.33 -2.27 -28.59
C ALA A 335 9.28 -0.89 -27.94
N LEU A 336 8.41 -0.75 -26.94
CA LEU A 336 8.17 0.48 -26.20
C LEU A 336 8.53 0.28 -24.73
N SER A 337 9.20 1.25 -24.13
CA SER A 337 9.46 1.24 -22.69
C SER A 337 9.57 2.65 -22.12
N THR A 338 9.14 2.78 -20.87
CA THR A 338 9.39 3.96 -20.04
C THR A 338 10.16 3.52 -18.80
N SER A 339 11.25 4.21 -18.49
CA SER A 339 12.08 3.93 -17.31
C SER A 339 12.54 5.21 -16.63
N LEU A 340 12.89 5.13 -15.36
CA LEU A 340 13.44 6.27 -14.62
C LEU A 340 14.95 6.35 -14.85
N GLN A 341 15.43 7.42 -15.48
CA GLN A 341 16.86 7.68 -15.67
C GLN A 341 17.23 9.12 -15.27
N GLY A 342 18.23 9.27 -14.40
CA GLY A 342 18.74 10.59 -13.99
C GLY A 342 17.69 11.49 -13.32
N GLY A 343 16.69 10.91 -12.66
CA GLY A 343 15.59 11.63 -12.00
C GLY A 343 14.47 12.09 -12.94
N ASN A 344 14.48 11.65 -14.21
CA ASN A 344 13.42 11.91 -15.18
C ASN A 344 12.92 10.60 -15.79
N MET A 345 11.68 10.59 -16.27
CA MET A 345 11.18 9.51 -17.11
C MET A 345 11.87 9.57 -18.46
N GLN A 346 12.29 8.42 -18.96
CA GLN A 346 12.86 8.26 -20.28
C GLN A 346 12.02 7.26 -21.04
N ALA A 347 11.52 7.70 -22.18
CA ALA A 347 10.77 6.90 -23.13
C ALA A 347 11.69 6.40 -24.24
N ILE A 348 11.55 5.13 -24.60
CA ILE A 348 12.27 4.49 -25.70
C ILE A 348 11.26 3.80 -26.62
N ARG A 349 11.45 4.00 -27.93
CA ARG A 349 10.77 3.29 -29.01
C ARG A 349 11.82 2.71 -29.95
N GLU A 350 11.84 1.40 -30.06
CA GLU A 350 12.67 0.67 -31.01
C GLU A 350 11.77 0.07 -32.11
N GLU A 351 12.07 0.43 -33.35
CA GLU A 351 11.37 -0.05 -34.54
C GLU A 351 12.33 -0.80 -35.44
N LYS A 352 11.92 -1.99 -35.89
CA LYS A 352 12.68 -2.80 -36.86
C LYS A 352 11.93 -2.89 -38.17
N LEU A 353 12.66 -2.67 -39.25
CA LEU A 353 12.15 -2.70 -40.61
C LEU A 353 13.01 -3.64 -41.45
N ALA A 354 12.42 -4.74 -41.91
CA ALA A 354 13.08 -5.63 -42.87
C ALA A 354 12.85 -5.12 -44.28
N ILE A 355 13.91 -4.69 -44.96
CA ILE A 355 13.88 -4.12 -46.31
C ILE A 355 14.43 -5.17 -47.29
N ILE A 356 13.69 -5.46 -48.35
CA ILE A 356 14.09 -6.39 -49.41
C ILE A 356 14.08 -5.63 -50.74
N ALA A 357 15.24 -5.58 -51.40
CA ALA A 357 15.37 -5.00 -52.73
C ALA A 357 15.05 -6.05 -53.81
N SER A 358 14.20 -5.69 -54.77
CA SER A 358 13.82 -6.59 -55.88
C SER A 358 14.74 -6.51 -57.11
N GLN A 359 15.59 -5.48 -57.19
CA GLN A 359 16.47 -5.24 -58.34
C GLN A 359 17.85 -4.72 -57.89
N PRO A 360 18.93 -5.02 -58.64
CA PRO A 360 20.23 -4.41 -58.39
C PRO A 360 20.16 -2.91 -58.67
N GLY A 361 20.91 -2.11 -57.91
CA GLY A 361 20.91 -0.67 -58.07
C GLY A 361 21.45 0.07 -56.86
N HIS A 362 21.53 1.39 -57.00
CA HIS A 362 21.87 2.31 -55.92
C HIS A 362 20.56 2.82 -55.32
N TYR A 363 20.37 2.62 -54.02
CA TYR A 363 19.16 3.04 -53.32
C TYR A 363 19.48 4.10 -52.26
N SER A 364 18.51 4.97 -52.01
CA SER A 364 18.58 5.93 -50.91
C SER A 364 17.33 5.84 -50.04
N LEU A 365 17.54 5.69 -48.74
CA LEU A 365 16.53 5.93 -47.72
C LEU A 365 16.55 7.43 -47.38
N PRO A 366 15.39 8.09 -47.37
CA PRO A 366 15.32 9.51 -47.10
C PRO A 366 15.63 9.84 -45.64
N GLU A 367 15.99 11.10 -45.40
CA GLU A 367 16.14 11.65 -44.06
C GLU A 367 14.82 11.54 -43.28
N ILE A 368 14.91 11.15 -42.01
CA ILE A 368 13.78 11.25 -41.07
C ILE A 368 14.07 12.44 -40.17
N ARG A 369 13.17 13.41 -40.16
CA ARG A 369 13.28 14.61 -39.34
C ARG A 369 12.07 14.72 -38.42
N LEU A 370 12.31 14.46 -37.13
CA LEU A 370 11.28 14.49 -36.10
C LEU A 370 11.30 15.85 -35.36
N PRO A 371 10.30 16.72 -35.53
CA PRO A 371 10.14 17.90 -34.68
C PRO A 371 9.73 17.48 -33.26
N TRP A 372 10.23 18.19 -32.26
CA TRP A 372 9.84 18.03 -30.86
C TRP A 372 9.94 19.38 -30.15
N TRP A 373 9.18 19.55 -29.06
CA TRP A 373 9.24 20.77 -28.26
C TRP A 373 10.24 20.60 -27.12
N ASN A 374 11.34 21.34 -27.17
CA ASN A 374 12.32 21.35 -26.10
C ASN A 374 11.81 22.21 -24.94
N THR A 375 11.47 21.56 -23.84
CA THR A 375 10.92 22.21 -22.63
C THR A 375 11.96 23.03 -21.86
N THR A 376 13.25 22.80 -22.12
CA THR A 376 14.37 23.56 -21.54
C THR A 376 14.60 24.85 -22.32
N THR A 377 14.72 24.77 -23.65
CA THR A 377 14.98 25.94 -24.52
C THR A 377 13.70 26.68 -24.92
N LYS A 378 12.53 26.07 -24.68
CA LYS A 378 11.17 26.56 -25.03
C LYS A 378 11.03 26.84 -26.52
N ARG A 379 11.57 25.96 -27.36
CA ARG A 379 11.59 26.08 -28.82
C ARG A 379 11.37 24.72 -29.48
N ILE A 380 10.95 24.77 -30.74
CA ILE A 380 10.90 23.58 -31.59
C ILE A 380 12.33 23.20 -31.97
N GLU A 381 12.71 21.97 -31.69
CA GLU A 381 13.98 21.36 -32.11
C GLU A 381 13.70 20.12 -32.96
N TYR A 382 14.74 19.57 -33.59
CA TYR A 382 14.60 18.46 -34.51
C TYR A 382 15.60 17.36 -34.16
N ALA A 383 15.10 16.13 -34.02
CA ALA A 383 15.92 14.93 -34.02
C ALA A 383 15.98 14.41 -35.46
N THR A 384 17.16 14.36 -36.03
CA THR A 384 17.35 14.00 -37.45
C THR A 384 18.12 12.70 -37.57
N LEU A 385 17.57 11.78 -38.37
CA LEU A 385 18.27 10.62 -38.90
C LEU A 385 18.63 10.90 -40.36
N PRO A 386 19.92 10.99 -40.71
CA PRO A 386 20.34 11.40 -42.04
C PRO A 386 19.89 10.39 -43.10
N ALA A 387 19.76 10.88 -44.34
CA ALA A 387 19.54 10.00 -45.49
C ALA A 387 20.66 8.96 -45.59
N ARG A 388 20.30 7.73 -45.95
CA ARG A 388 21.24 6.61 -46.07
C ARG A 388 21.26 6.10 -47.50
N GLN A 389 22.45 5.90 -48.04
CA GLN A 389 22.66 5.29 -49.35
C GLN A 389 23.23 3.88 -49.19
N PHE A 390 22.82 2.97 -50.05
CA PHE A 390 23.33 1.60 -50.08
C PHE A 390 23.18 0.98 -51.48
N ASP A 391 24.08 0.07 -51.80
CA ASP A 391 24.11 -0.62 -53.09
C ASP A 391 23.62 -2.04 -52.97
N VAL A 392 22.84 -2.46 -53.97
CA VAL A 392 22.37 -3.83 -54.11
C VAL A 392 22.94 -4.41 -55.39
N ILE A 393 23.69 -5.50 -55.27
CA ILE A 393 24.26 -6.24 -56.39
C ILE A 393 23.35 -7.39 -56.82
N ALA A 394 23.51 -7.86 -58.05
CA ALA A 394 22.83 -9.08 -58.50
C ALA A 394 23.26 -10.28 -57.65
N ALA A 395 22.33 -11.18 -57.34
CA ALA A 395 22.67 -12.49 -56.82
C ALA A 395 23.45 -13.27 -57.90
N ALA A 396 24.55 -13.94 -57.52
CA ALA A 396 25.33 -14.72 -58.47
C ALA A 396 24.54 -15.99 -58.89
N GLY A 397 24.16 -16.07 -60.18
CA GLY A 397 23.39 -17.14 -60.83
C GLY A 397 21.93 -16.73 -61.06
N ASN A 398 21.43 -16.50 -62.27
CA ASN A 398 21.59 -17.30 -63.49
C ASN A 398 22.03 -16.48 -64.70
N SER A 399 23.20 -16.81 -65.24
CA SER A 399 23.52 -16.58 -66.64
C SER A 399 22.56 -17.38 -67.52
N SER A 400 22.11 -16.75 -68.60
CA SER A 400 21.36 -17.31 -69.72
C SER A 400 21.83 -18.72 -70.10
N ALA A 401 20.92 -19.69 -70.03
CA ALA A 401 21.00 -20.91 -70.80
C ALA A 401 19.96 -20.82 -71.92
N SER A 402 20.43 -20.46 -73.11
CA SER A 402 19.71 -20.59 -74.37
C SER A 402 19.34 -22.05 -74.60
N GLN A 403 18.06 -22.35 -74.79
CA GLN A 403 17.63 -23.60 -75.43
C GLN A 403 17.05 -23.28 -76.81
N PRO A 404 17.51 -23.98 -77.88
CA PRO A 404 17.10 -23.71 -79.25
C PRO A 404 15.74 -24.32 -79.58
N THR A 405 15.03 -23.61 -80.46
CA THR A 405 13.81 -23.99 -81.18
C THR A 405 14.09 -24.97 -82.32
N THR A 406 13.40 -26.11 -82.35
CA THR A 406 12.75 -26.77 -83.51
C THR A 406 11.99 -27.97 -82.93
N GLY A 407 10.76 -28.35 -83.25
CA GLY A 407 9.94 -28.28 -84.45
C GLY A 407 8.72 -29.19 -84.20
N MET A 408 7.63 -28.93 -84.91
CA MET A 408 6.26 -29.36 -84.60
C MET A 408 5.99 -30.84 -84.93
N THR A 409 5.13 -31.50 -84.14
CA THR A 409 4.09 -32.36 -84.72
C THR A 409 2.81 -32.26 -83.90
N GLN A 410 1.73 -31.93 -84.62
CA GLN A 410 0.35 -31.85 -84.15
C GLN A 410 -0.22 -33.23 -83.86
N THR A 411 -0.98 -33.35 -82.77
CA THR A 411 -2.25 -34.08 -82.76
C THR A 411 -3.19 -33.42 -81.73
N THR A 412 -4.26 -32.83 -82.26
CA THR A 412 -5.47 -32.40 -81.54
C THR A 412 -6.34 -33.65 -81.31
N PRO A 413 -7.06 -33.77 -80.17
CA PRO A 413 -8.39 -33.19 -80.09
C PRO A 413 -8.64 -32.36 -78.81
N ALA A 414 -9.60 -31.44 -78.96
CA ALA A 414 -10.09 -30.48 -77.98
C ALA A 414 -11.14 -31.10 -77.02
N PRO A 415 -11.96 -30.31 -76.30
CA PRO A 415 -11.70 -29.83 -74.95
C PRO A 415 -12.74 -30.36 -73.95
N THR A 416 -12.36 -30.57 -72.68
CA THR A 416 -13.34 -30.70 -71.60
C THR A 416 -13.04 -29.70 -70.51
N THR A 417 -13.84 -28.65 -70.53
CA THR A 417 -14.22 -27.77 -69.43
C THR A 417 -14.38 -28.53 -68.12
N SER A 418 -13.63 -28.16 -67.08
CA SER A 418 -14.04 -28.39 -65.69
C SER A 418 -14.92 -27.22 -65.26
N PRO A 419 -16.20 -27.44 -64.94
CA PRO A 419 -17.05 -26.40 -64.41
C PRO A 419 -16.74 -26.16 -62.93
N LEU A 420 -16.82 -24.88 -62.55
CA LEU A 420 -17.18 -24.46 -61.21
C LEU A 420 -18.62 -24.91 -60.90
N GLN A 421 -18.80 -25.26 -59.62
CA GLN A 421 -19.99 -25.02 -58.81
C GLN A 421 -20.99 -26.18 -58.57
N ASN A 422 -20.94 -26.64 -57.31
CA ASN A 422 -22.02 -27.02 -56.41
C ASN A 422 -22.88 -28.24 -56.74
N SER A 423 -22.79 -29.27 -55.90
CA SER A 423 -23.81 -29.54 -54.88
C SER A 423 -23.48 -30.85 -54.18
N GLU A 424 -23.16 -30.81 -52.89
CA GLU A 424 -23.57 -31.91 -52.03
C GLU A 424 -24.17 -31.36 -50.73
N LYS A 425 -25.42 -31.79 -50.58
CA LYS A 425 -26.45 -31.51 -49.58
C LYS A 425 -25.99 -31.92 -48.18
N PRO A 426 -26.53 -31.29 -47.12
CA PRO A 426 -26.13 -31.60 -45.75
C PRO A 426 -26.61 -33.01 -45.39
N ALA A 427 -25.66 -33.88 -45.04
CA ALA A 427 -25.95 -35.16 -44.44
C ALA A 427 -25.76 -35.04 -42.93
N ASP A 428 -26.88 -35.21 -42.22
CA ASP A 428 -26.97 -35.46 -40.80
C ASP A 428 -25.95 -36.51 -40.36
N ALA A 429 -24.89 -36.05 -39.71
CA ALA A 429 -24.15 -36.86 -38.76
C ALA A 429 -24.83 -36.67 -37.40
N GLY A 430 -25.82 -37.52 -37.13
CA GLY A 430 -26.35 -37.76 -35.80
C GLY A 430 -25.24 -38.30 -34.90
N ALA A 431 -24.42 -37.39 -34.37
CA ALA A 431 -23.60 -37.64 -33.21
C ALA A 431 -24.55 -37.57 -32.00
N THR A 432 -24.96 -38.74 -31.51
CA THR A 432 -25.56 -38.88 -30.19
C THR A 432 -24.49 -38.51 -29.16
N THR A 433 -24.25 -37.22 -28.97
CA THR A 433 -23.58 -36.73 -27.77
C THR A 433 -24.56 -37.00 -26.64
N ALA A 434 -24.33 -38.10 -25.91
CA ALA A 434 -25.00 -38.35 -24.65
C ALA A 434 -24.95 -37.05 -23.85
N ASP A 435 -26.11 -36.55 -23.48
CA ASP A 435 -26.29 -35.23 -22.86
C ASP A 435 -25.89 -35.34 -21.38
N TRP A 436 -24.62 -35.67 -21.10
CA TRP A 436 -24.11 -35.96 -19.75
C TRP A 436 -23.68 -34.71 -18.99
N TRP A 437 -23.48 -33.59 -19.69
CA TRP A 437 -23.12 -32.32 -19.06
C TRP A 437 -24.33 -31.66 -18.38
N GLN A 438 -25.55 -31.86 -18.87
CA GLN A 438 -26.78 -31.37 -18.25
C GLN A 438 -27.07 -32.00 -16.88
N PRO A 439 -27.06 -33.35 -16.70
CA PRO A 439 -27.21 -33.95 -15.37
C PRO A 439 -26.00 -33.62 -14.48
N LEU A 440 -24.79 -33.48 -15.04
CA LEU A 440 -23.61 -33.08 -14.26
C LEU A 440 -23.73 -31.65 -13.72
N ALA A 441 -24.23 -30.71 -14.53
CA ALA A 441 -24.50 -29.34 -14.11
C ALA A 441 -25.63 -29.29 -13.05
N LEU A 442 -26.64 -30.15 -13.18
CA LEU A 442 -27.74 -30.25 -12.22
C LEU A 442 -27.29 -30.85 -10.88
N ILE A 443 -26.37 -31.82 -10.91
CA ILE A 443 -25.71 -32.37 -9.70
C ILE A 443 -24.82 -31.29 -9.05
N ALA A 444 -24.06 -30.53 -9.83
CA ALA A 444 -23.23 -29.46 -9.28
C ALA A 444 -24.06 -28.34 -8.64
N LEU A 445 -25.18 -27.97 -9.27
CA LEU A 445 -26.07 -26.92 -8.77
C LEU A 445 -26.83 -27.36 -7.52
N THR A 446 -27.29 -28.62 -7.46
CA THR A 446 -27.89 -29.19 -6.25
C THR A 446 -26.86 -29.34 -5.13
N GLY A 447 -25.61 -29.68 -5.45
CA GLY A 447 -24.49 -29.67 -4.51
C GLY A 447 -24.24 -28.28 -3.90
N TRP A 448 -24.21 -27.23 -4.74
CA TRP A 448 -24.08 -25.84 -4.30
C TRP A 448 -25.27 -25.37 -3.47
N LEU A 449 -26.49 -25.79 -3.82
CA LEU A 449 -27.68 -25.44 -3.06
C LEU A 449 -27.69 -26.11 -1.68
N CYS A 450 -27.26 -27.38 -1.62
CA CYS A 450 -27.12 -28.12 -0.36
C CYS A 450 -26.03 -27.53 0.54
N THR A 451 -24.89 -27.10 0.00
CA THR A 451 -23.84 -26.44 0.80
C THR A 451 -24.29 -25.07 1.30
N LEU A 452 -25.02 -24.30 0.48
CA LEU A 452 -25.60 -23.03 0.90
C LEU A 452 -26.66 -23.22 2.00
N LEU A 453 -27.55 -24.21 1.86
CA LEU A 453 -28.55 -24.54 2.87
C LEU A 453 -27.93 -25.09 4.15
N ALA A 454 -26.87 -25.91 4.06
CA ALA A 454 -26.13 -26.38 5.22
C ALA A 454 -25.41 -25.22 5.94
N LEU A 455 -24.85 -24.26 5.20
CA LEU A 455 -24.23 -23.07 5.77
C LEU A 455 -25.27 -22.17 6.44
N LEU A 456 -26.43 -21.94 5.81
CA LEU A 456 -27.54 -21.21 6.41
C LEU A 456 -28.11 -21.94 7.63
N TYR A 457 -28.22 -23.26 7.60
CA TYR A 457 -28.64 -24.08 8.74
C TYR A 457 -27.64 -23.97 9.90
N VAL A 458 -26.33 -24.01 9.63
CA VAL A 458 -25.28 -23.81 10.64
C VAL A 458 -25.30 -22.39 11.19
N LEU A 459 -25.61 -21.37 10.39
CA LEU A 459 -25.76 -19.99 10.87
C LEU A 459 -27.07 -19.79 11.64
N TYR A 460 -28.14 -20.51 11.31
CA TYR A 460 -29.47 -20.36 11.91
C TYR A 460 -29.66 -21.21 13.17
N LEU A 461 -29.01 -22.38 13.28
CA LEU A 461 -29.07 -23.26 14.45
C LEU A 461 -27.87 -23.17 15.38
N ARG A 462 -26.86 -22.33 15.08
CA ARG A 462 -25.89 -21.97 16.12
C ARG A 462 -26.65 -21.17 17.18
N PRO A 463 -26.77 -21.67 18.43
CA PRO A 463 -27.16 -20.80 19.52
C PRO A 463 -26.16 -19.65 19.50
N ARG A 464 -26.65 -18.41 19.59
CA ARG A 464 -25.79 -17.27 19.90
C ARG A 464 -25.07 -17.63 21.19
N LEU A 465 -23.84 -18.13 21.07
CA LEU A 465 -22.91 -18.20 22.17
C LEU A 465 -22.71 -16.75 22.56
N ASN A 466 -23.40 -16.36 23.62
CA ASN A 466 -23.12 -15.13 24.34
C ASN A 466 -21.60 -15.05 24.47
N ASN A 467 -21.01 -14.02 23.87
CA ASN A 467 -19.65 -13.62 24.17
C ASN A 467 -19.65 -13.12 25.61
N THR A 468 -19.65 -14.05 26.56
CA THR A 468 -19.17 -13.78 27.90
C THR A 468 -17.68 -13.58 27.74
N THR A 469 -17.27 -12.34 27.94
CA THR A 469 -15.90 -11.88 28.15
C THR A 469 -15.06 -12.96 28.85
N PRO A 470 -13.92 -13.40 28.31
CA PRO A 470 -13.01 -14.22 29.10
C PRO A 470 -12.44 -13.33 30.20
N ALA A 471 -12.92 -13.55 31.42
CA ALA A 471 -12.16 -13.19 32.62
C ALA A 471 -10.76 -13.81 32.50
N ARG A 472 -9.75 -13.00 32.80
CA ARG A 472 -8.33 -13.35 32.83
C ARG A 472 -8.11 -14.76 33.38
N ALA A 473 -7.85 -15.71 32.49
CA ALA A 473 -7.42 -17.05 32.85
C ALA A 473 -5.96 -17.22 32.41
N LYS A 474 -5.02 -17.20 33.35
CA LYS A 474 -3.90 -18.15 33.25
C LYS A 474 -4.58 -19.53 33.40
N PRO A 475 -4.70 -20.34 32.34
CA PRO A 475 -3.67 -21.34 32.02
C PRO A 475 -3.64 -21.74 30.52
N ALA A 476 -2.91 -21.01 29.67
CA ALA A 476 -2.61 -21.48 28.30
C ALA A 476 -1.38 -22.41 28.28
N THR A 477 -0.41 -22.18 29.18
CA THR A 477 0.87 -22.89 29.26
C THR A 477 0.73 -24.40 29.54
N LYS A 478 -0.26 -24.81 30.36
CA LYS A 478 -0.50 -26.25 30.66
C LYS A 478 -0.97 -27.03 29.44
N LYS A 479 -1.85 -26.42 28.60
CA LYS A 479 -2.34 -27.04 27.37
C LYS A 479 -1.23 -27.14 26.32
N LEU A 480 -0.40 -26.11 26.20
CA LEU A 480 0.74 -26.09 25.29
C LEU A 480 1.80 -27.13 25.69
N LYS A 481 2.11 -27.24 27.00
CA LYS A 481 2.98 -28.31 27.53
C LYS A 481 2.42 -29.70 27.20
N GLN A 482 1.11 -29.91 27.39
CA GLN A 482 0.45 -31.18 27.07
C GLN A 482 0.49 -31.52 25.57
N GLN A 483 0.31 -30.53 24.70
CA GLN A 483 0.39 -30.71 23.24
C GLN A 483 1.81 -31.11 22.82
N PHE A 484 2.83 -30.44 23.38
CA PHE A 484 4.21 -30.81 23.17
C PHE A 484 4.51 -32.24 23.66
N THR A 485 4.11 -32.57 24.90
CA THR A 485 4.35 -33.91 25.45
C THR A 485 3.69 -35.01 24.63
N LYS A 486 2.51 -34.74 24.06
CA LYS A 486 1.79 -35.70 23.20
C LYS A 486 2.50 -35.87 21.86
N ALA A 487 2.95 -34.79 21.23
CA ALA A 487 3.64 -34.82 19.95
C ALA A 487 5.00 -35.55 20.05
N ALA A 488 5.76 -35.25 21.10
CA ALA A 488 7.06 -35.88 21.33
C ALA A 488 6.92 -37.36 21.74
N ALA A 489 5.88 -37.73 22.49
CA ALA A 489 5.59 -39.14 22.79
C ALA A 489 5.13 -39.94 21.56
N ALA A 490 4.58 -39.25 20.55
CA ALA A 490 4.18 -39.85 19.28
C ALA A 490 5.33 -39.93 18.25
N HIS A 491 6.56 -39.51 18.63
CA HIS A 491 7.73 -39.47 17.73
C HIS A 491 7.52 -38.58 16.49
N ASP A 492 6.58 -37.63 16.54
CA ASP A 492 6.29 -36.73 15.44
C ASP A 492 7.17 -35.47 15.56
N ALA A 493 8.25 -35.44 14.78
CA ALA A 493 9.20 -34.33 14.80
C ALA A 493 8.54 -32.99 14.41
N ALA A 494 7.65 -32.99 13.41
CA ALA A 494 7.02 -31.77 12.91
C ALA A 494 6.04 -31.19 13.92
N ALA A 495 5.19 -32.03 14.51
CA ALA A 495 4.28 -31.61 15.56
C ALA A 495 5.03 -31.20 16.84
N SER A 496 6.16 -31.85 17.14
CA SER A 496 7.00 -31.53 18.30
C SER A 496 7.64 -30.15 18.19
N GLU A 497 8.19 -29.79 17.01
CA GLU A 497 8.75 -28.46 16.74
C GLU A 497 7.71 -27.35 16.95
N ILE A 498 6.53 -27.49 16.31
CA ILE A 498 5.45 -26.50 16.37
C ILE A 498 4.98 -26.32 17.81
N ALA A 499 4.70 -27.42 18.52
CA ALA A 499 4.19 -27.38 19.88
C ALA A 499 5.22 -26.85 20.88
N LEU A 500 6.51 -27.14 20.68
CA LEU A 500 7.59 -26.67 21.54
C LEU A 500 7.84 -25.17 21.36
N LEU A 501 7.86 -24.65 20.14
CA LEU A 501 7.97 -23.21 19.89
C LEU A 501 6.75 -22.45 20.39
N ALA A 502 5.54 -23.01 20.25
CA ALA A 502 4.33 -22.43 20.84
C ALA A 502 4.39 -22.39 22.37
N TYR A 503 4.93 -23.42 23.01
CA TYR A 503 5.19 -23.43 24.45
C TYR A 503 6.26 -22.40 24.85
N ALA A 504 7.37 -22.31 24.10
CA ALA A 504 8.44 -21.34 24.35
C ALA A 504 7.96 -19.89 24.21
N HIS A 505 7.13 -19.56 23.22
CA HIS A 505 6.53 -18.23 23.08
C HIS A 505 5.58 -17.87 24.24
N SER A 506 5.03 -18.87 24.94
CA SER A 506 4.20 -18.62 26.12
C SER A 506 5.02 -18.23 27.35
N GLN A 507 6.35 -18.35 27.30
CA GLN A 507 7.27 -18.06 28.39
C GLN A 507 7.95 -16.70 28.21
N PRO A 508 7.96 -15.80 29.21
CA PRO A 508 8.52 -14.46 29.08
C PRO A 508 9.99 -14.41 28.66
N ALA A 509 10.79 -15.39 29.09
CA ALA A 509 12.22 -15.46 28.78
C ALA A 509 12.54 -15.94 27.35
N THR A 510 11.56 -16.54 26.67
CA THR A 510 11.72 -17.12 25.33
C THR A 510 10.64 -16.62 24.35
N VAL A 511 9.99 -15.49 24.66
CA VAL A 511 8.91 -14.92 23.84
C VAL A 511 9.37 -14.54 22.42
N ASP A 512 10.65 -14.19 22.26
CA ASP A 512 11.27 -13.83 20.98
C ASP A 512 11.96 -15.02 20.28
N CYS A 513 11.74 -16.27 20.72
CA CYS A 513 12.33 -17.48 20.11
C CYS A 513 11.47 -18.04 18.98
N HIS A 514 11.65 -17.56 17.73
CA HIS A 514 10.86 -18.05 16.59
C HIS A 514 11.39 -19.33 15.92
N THR A 515 12.59 -19.80 16.27
CA THR A 515 13.22 -21.00 15.69
C THR A 515 13.81 -21.92 16.75
N LEU A 516 13.95 -23.22 16.47
CA LEU A 516 14.57 -24.20 17.39
C LEU A 516 15.99 -23.80 17.75
N SER A 517 16.78 -23.30 16.80
CA SER A 517 18.15 -22.83 17.05
C SER A 517 18.20 -21.55 17.91
N SER A 518 17.22 -20.64 17.79
CA SER A 518 17.10 -19.49 18.70
C SER A 518 16.67 -19.88 20.12
N LEU A 519 15.93 -20.98 20.26
CA LEU A 519 15.58 -21.57 21.56
C LEU A 519 16.76 -22.31 22.16
N ALA A 520 17.49 -23.08 21.36
CA ALA A 520 18.69 -23.84 21.76
C ALA A 520 19.78 -22.92 22.34
N ALA A 521 19.91 -21.69 21.83
CA ALA A 521 20.84 -20.70 22.37
C ALA A 521 20.47 -20.16 23.78
N ARG A 522 19.27 -20.47 24.29
CA ARG A 522 18.73 -19.94 25.56
C ARG A 522 18.42 -21.02 26.59
N VAL A 523 18.67 -22.29 26.28
CA VAL A 523 18.50 -23.43 27.18
C VAL A 523 19.83 -24.15 27.39
N GLU A 524 19.99 -24.78 28.54
CA GLU A 524 21.20 -25.54 28.87
C GLU A 524 21.07 -27.01 28.44
N GLU A 525 22.18 -27.75 28.50
CA GLU A 525 22.16 -29.22 28.34
C GLU A 525 21.37 -29.87 29.48
N PRO A 526 20.61 -30.95 29.24
CA PRO A 526 20.58 -31.79 28.03
C PRO A 526 19.58 -31.35 26.93
N LEU A 527 18.81 -30.27 27.15
CA LEU A 527 17.77 -29.87 26.19
C LEU A 527 18.35 -29.25 24.92
N GLN A 528 19.44 -28.50 25.04
CA GLN A 528 20.12 -27.88 23.90
C GLN A 528 20.51 -28.90 22.81
N SER A 529 21.18 -30.00 23.17
CA SER A 529 21.54 -31.06 22.21
C SER A 529 20.32 -31.74 21.58
N GLN A 530 19.24 -31.94 22.34
CA GLN A 530 17.99 -32.52 21.81
C GLN A 530 17.26 -31.60 20.83
N LEU A 531 17.35 -30.28 21.00
CA LEU A 531 16.79 -29.32 20.04
C LEU A 531 17.54 -29.35 18.70
N HIS A 532 18.87 -29.46 18.73
CA HIS A 532 19.66 -29.63 17.52
C HIS A 532 19.39 -30.97 16.82
N GLN A 533 19.16 -32.05 17.58
CA GLN A 533 18.75 -33.35 17.01
C GLN A 533 17.36 -33.31 16.38
N LEU A 534 16.40 -32.59 16.99
CA LEU A 534 15.08 -32.36 16.42
C LEU A 534 15.17 -31.53 15.12
N GLU A 535 15.96 -30.46 15.11
CA GLU A 535 16.20 -29.63 13.93
C GLU A 535 16.85 -30.45 12.80
N ALA A 536 17.88 -31.25 13.11
CA ALA A 536 18.49 -32.16 12.14
C ALA A 536 17.49 -33.17 11.57
N ALA A 537 16.60 -33.72 12.40
CA ALA A 537 15.56 -34.64 11.95
C ALA A 537 14.48 -33.98 11.08
N ARG A 538 14.21 -32.68 11.26
CA ARG A 538 13.22 -31.94 10.46
C ARG A 538 13.70 -31.59 9.05
N TYR A 539 15.00 -31.44 8.88
CA TYR A 539 15.61 -30.93 7.64
C TYR A 539 16.55 -31.93 6.96
N ALA A 540 16.68 -33.16 7.48
CA ALA A 540 17.37 -34.24 6.78
C ALA A 540 16.54 -34.76 5.58
N PRO A 541 17.18 -35.11 4.45
CA PRO A 541 16.49 -35.57 3.24
C PRO A 541 15.88 -36.98 3.34
N ASP A 542 16.27 -37.77 4.35
CA ASP A 542 15.75 -39.13 4.59
C ASP A 542 14.91 -39.20 5.87
N ASN A 543 13.92 -40.12 5.88
CA ASN A 543 12.99 -40.36 6.98
C ASN A 543 13.76 -40.75 8.25
N ASN A 544 13.97 -39.79 9.15
CA ASN A 544 14.77 -39.99 10.35
C ASN A 544 13.89 -40.66 11.43
N ASP A 545 14.34 -41.80 11.97
CA ASP A 545 13.73 -42.51 13.12
C ASP A 545 13.94 -41.69 14.42
N TRP A 546 13.43 -40.46 14.42
CA TRP A 546 13.64 -39.52 15.50
C TRP A 546 12.87 -39.96 16.75
N ASN A 547 13.59 -40.12 17.86
CA ASN A 547 13.02 -40.55 19.12
C ASN A 547 12.68 -39.37 20.04
N GLY A 548 11.40 -39.00 20.09
CA GLY A 548 10.93 -37.90 20.94
C GLY A 548 10.95 -38.16 22.46
N GLN A 549 11.22 -39.39 22.92
CA GLN A 549 11.36 -39.68 24.36
C GLN A 549 12.60 -39.03 24.97
N ALA A 550 13.71 -38.96 24.23
CA ALA A 550 14.94 -38.31 24.69
C ALA A 550 14.74 -36.80 24.84
N LEU A 551 14.02 -36.18 23.88
CA LEU A 551 13.63 -34.78 23.96
C LEU A 551 12.68 -34.52 25.15
N LEU A 552 11.73 -35.42 25.41
CA LEU A 552 10.84 -35.30 26.57
C LEU A 552 11.58 -35.38 27.90
N ALA A 553 12.49 -36.34 28.04
CA ALA A 553 13.31 -36.49 29.24
C ALA A 553 14.16 -35.23 29.47
N ALA A 554 14.78 -34.69 28.41
CA ALA A 554 15.56 -33.46 28.49
C ALA A 554 14.70 -32.23 28.82
N PHE A 555 13.49 -32.16 28.26
CA PHE A 555 12.52 -31.10 28.53
C PHE A 555 12.02 -31.10 29.97
N GLU A 556 11.85 -32.27 30.59
CA GLU A 556 11.43 -32.41 31.99
C GLU A 556 12.58 -32.17 32.98
N GLN A 557 13.82 -32.50 32.60
CA GLN A 557 15.01 -32.31 33.42
C GLN A 557 15.54 -30.87 33.40
N THR A 558 15.27 -30.12 32.34
CA THR A 558 15.76 -28.75 32.19
C THR A 558 14.86 -27.79 32.93
N ALA A 559 15.44 -26.96 33.79
CA ALA A 559 14.72 -25.86 34.43
C ALA A 559 14.36 -24.83 33.36
N TRP A 560 13.08 -24.82 32.96
CA TRP A 560 12.56 -23.79 32.08
C TRP A 560 12.66 -22.44 32.81
N PRO A 561 13.09 -21.37 32.13
CA PRO A 561 13.14 -20.04 32.72
C PRO A 561 11.71 -19.53 32.93
N ASP A 562 11.09 -19.98 34.02
CA ASP A 562 9.75 -19.58 34.43
C ASP A 562 9.79 -18.83 35.77
N VAL A 563 8.97 -17.79 35.81
CA VAL A 563 8.90 -16.76 36.85
C VAL A 563 8.18 -17.35 38.06
N GLU A 564 8.92 -17.85 39.06
CA GLU A 564 8.59 -17.82 40.50
C GLU A 564 9.47 -18.81 41.30
N THR A 565 10.63 -18.35 41.76
CA THR A 565 10.97 -18.41 43.19
C THR A 565 11.93 -17.27 43.50
N GLY A 566 11.48 -16.34 44.34
CA GLY A 566 12.33 -15.34 44.93
C GLY A 566 13.38 -16.01 45.81
N ARG A 567 14.60 -16.14 45.31
CA ARG A 567 15.81 -16.16 46.12
C ARG A 567 16.87 -15.36 45.38
N ALA A 568 17.20 -14.21 45.96
CA ALA A 568 18.30 -13.38 45.51
C ALA A 568 19.59 -14.20 45.50
N SER A 569 20.01 -14.69 44.33
CA SER A 569 21.39 -15.08 44.09
C SER A 569 22.17 -13.80 43.75
N LYS A 570 23.10 -13.44 44.64
CA LYS A 570 24.07 -12.37 44.45
C LYS A 570 24.73 -12.54 43.08
N LYS A 571 24.71 -11.49 42.26
CA LYS A 571 25.62 -11.37 41.11
C LYS A 571 27.06 -11.51 41.63
N PRO A 572 27.94 -12.32 41.01
CA PRO A 572 29.37 -12.19 41.26
C PRO A 572 29.83 -10.83 40.73
N ALA A 573 30.59 -10.11 41.55
CA ALA A 573 31.21 -8.86 41.15
C ALA A 573 32.18 -9.11 39.99
N LEU A 574 32.14 -8.24 38.98
CA LEU A 574 33.10 -8.22 37.89
C LEU A 574 34.52 -8.00 38.46
N PRO A 575 35.55 -8.73 37.97
CA PRO A 575 36.92 -8.47 38.37
C PRO A 575 37.40 -7.12 37.80
N PRO A 576 38.25 -6.37 38.52
CA PRO A 576 38.76 -5.09 38.05
C PRO A 576 39.61 -5.26 36.79
N LEU A 577 39.33 -4.46 35.78
CA LEU A 577 40.21 -4.22 34.65
C LEU A 577 41.42 -3.43 35.17
N TYR A 578 42.47 -4.15 35.55
CA TYR A 578 43.90 -3.80 35.70
C TYR A 578 44.47 -4.51 36.95
N PRO A 579 45.41 -5.46 36.79
CA PRO A 579 46.29 -5.89 37.87
C PRO A 579 47.47 -4.90 38.00
N ASP A 580 48.04 -4.80 39.21
CA ASP A 580 49.38 -4.22 39.42
C ASP A 580 50.46 -5.02 38.68
#